data_AF-A0A171A654-F1
#
_entry.id   AF-A0A171A654-F1
#
_cell.length_a   1.000
_cell.length_b   1.000
_cell.length_c   1.000
_cell.angle_alpha   90.00
_cell.angle_beta   90.00
_cell.angle_gamma   90.00
#
_symmetry.space_group_name_H-M   'P 1'
#
loop_
_entity.id
_entity.type
_entity.pdbx_description
1 polymer ?
#
loop_
_entity_poly.entity_id
_entity_poly.type
_entity_poly.pdbx_seq_one_letter_code
_entity_poly.pdbx_strand_id
1 'polypeptide(L)'
;KKPFLGVPFTCKESTAAKGMAFTCGLISRKGVRAVEDAAVVNNMKESGAILLGSTNVPEINMWCETRNNIYGQTCNPYNYSRTTGGSSGGEASIISACGSPMGIGTDIGGSTRMPAHFCGLFWS
;
A
#
# COMPACT_ATOMS: atom_id res chain seq x y z
N LYS A 1 18.58 -18.63 -3.47
CA LYS A 1 17.28 -19.19 -3.93
C LYS A 1 16.29 -18.03 -4.05
N LYS A 2 15.39 -18.01 -5.04
CA LYS A 2 14.38 -16.95 -5.23
C LYS A 2 13.00 -17.47 -4.76
N PRO A 3 12.65 -17.33 -3.46
CA PRO A 3 11.45 -17.97 -2.90
C PRO A 3 10.14 -17.39 -3.42
N PHE A 4 10.13 -16.15 -3.91
CA PHE A 4 8.95 -15.48 -4.44
C PHE A 4 9.03 -15.25 -5.95
N LEU A 5 9.78 -16.09 -6.66
CA LEU A 5 9.97 -15.95 -8.10
C LEU A 5 8.62 -15.91 -8.83
N GLY A 6 8.33 -14.78 -9.48
CA GLY A 6 7.10 -14.58 -10.25
C GLY A 6 5.87 -14.22 -9.42
N VAL A 7 5.99 -14.11 -8.10
CA VAL A 7 4.87 -13.71 -7.23
C VAL A 7 4.69 -12.19 -7.30
N PRO A 8 3.52 -11.69 -7.74
CA PRO A 8 3.26 -10.27 -7.76
C PRO A 8 3.00 -9.74 -6.34
N PHE A 9 3.40 -8.50 -6.07
CA PHE A 9 3.08 -7.82 -4.81
C PHE A 9 2.85 -6.33 -5.02
N THR A 10 2.16 -5.70 -4.07
CA THR A 10 1.93 -4.26 -4.01
C THR A 10 2.66 -3.65 -2.82
N CYS A 11 2.89 -2.33 -2.86
CA CYS A 11 3.57 -1.66 -1.77
C CYS A 11 2.96 -0.30 -1.47
N LYS A 12 2.69 -0.05 -0.19
CA LYS A 12 2.18 1.21 0.32
C LYS A 12 3.08 2.37 -0.12
N GLU A 13 2.51 3.47 -0.62
CA GLU A 13 3.28 4.60 -1.17
C GLU A 13 4.24 5.26 -0.18
N SER A 14 3.98 5.15 1.12
CA SER A 14 4.92 5.59 2.15
C SER A 14 6.22 4.77 2.22
N THR A 15 6.29 3.65 1.50
CA THR A 15 7.47 2.78 1.40
C THR A 15 8.08 3.00 0.02
N ALA A 16 9.30 3.53 -0.01
CA ALA A 16 9.95 3.91 -1.26
C ALA A 16 10.09 2.71 -2.21
N ALA A 17 9.61 2.87 -3.44
CA ALA A 17 9.84 1.93 -4.52
C ALA A 17 10.37 2.70 -5.74
N LYS A 18 11.59 2.42 -6.15
CA LYS A 18 12.33 3.15 -7.18
C LYS A 18 11.48 3.39 -8.42
N GLY A 19 11.35 4.66 -8.82
CA GLY A 19 10.57 5.10 -9.97
C GLY A 19 9.07 5.25 -9.73
N MET A 20 8.52 4.74 -8.62
CA MET A 20 7.11 4.88 -8.24
C MET A 20 6.86 6.20 -7.50
N ALA A 21 5.58 6.58 -7.38
CA ALA A 21 5.17 7.75 -6.62
C ALA A 21 5.62 7.65 -5.15
N PHE A 22 6.03 8.78 -4.58
CA PHE A 22 6.52 8.87 -3.19
C PHE A 22 6.08 10.19 -2.55
N THR A 23 4.79 10.48 -2.65
CA THR A 23 4.15 11.73 -2.22
C THR A 23 3.71 11.68 -0.76
N CYS A 24 3.44 10.48 -0.22
CA CYS A 24 2.83 10.27 1.09
C CYS A 24 1.48 11.01 1.25
N GLY A 25 0.75 11.19 0.14
CA GLY A 25 -0.52 11.91 0.11
C GLY A 25 -0.41 13.44 0.27
N LEU A 26 0.80 14.00 0.32
CA LEU A 26 1.03 15.45 0.47
C LEU A 26 1.01 16.17 -0.87
N ILE A 27 0.14 17.18 -1.02
CA ILE A 27 0.05 18.02 -2.24
C ILE A 27 1.41 18.63 -2.60
N SER A 28 2.20 19.07 -1.61
CA SER A 28 3.53 19.66 -1.82
C SER A 28 4.54 18.68 -2.42
N ARG A 29 4.29 17.37 -2.31
CA ARG A 29 5.12 16.30 -2.89
C ARG A 29 4.48 15.68 -4.13
N LYS A 30 3.42 16.29 -4.70
CA LYS A 30 2.79 15.81 -5.92
C LYS A 30 3.83 15.72 -7.05
N GLY A 31 3.97 14.53 -7.64
CA GLY A 31 4.96 14.25 -8.69
C GLY A 31 6.32 13.79 -8.19
N VAL A 32 6.59 13.80 -6.88
CA VAL A 32 7.80 13.20 -6.31
C VAL A 32 7.79 11.69 -6.55
N ARG A 33 8.90 11.17 -7.05
CA ARG A 33 9.14 9.74 -7.26
C ARG A 33 10.30 9.27 -6.39
N ALA A 34 10.23 8.03 -5.92
CA ALA A 34 11.32 7.45 -5.15
C ALA A 34 12.55 7.21 -6.03
N VAL A 35 13.72 7.61 -5.54
CA VAL A 35 15.01 7.46 -6.24
C VAL A 35 15.59 6.06 -6.06
N GLU A 36 15.27 5.43 -4.94
CA GLU A 36 15.73 4.10 -4.56
C GLU A 36 14.60 3.27 -3.94
N ASP A 37 14.82 1.96 -3.89
CA ASP A 37 13.94 1.04 -3.19
C ASP A 37 14.23 1.07 -1.68
N ALA A 38 13.19 1.10 -0.86
CA ALA A 38 13.32 0.80 0.55
C ALA A 38 13.82 -0.65 0.72
N ALA A 39 14.55 -0.91 1.81
CA ALA A 39 15.16 -2.23 2.05
C ALA A 39 14.17 -3.40 1.89
N VAL A 40 12.94 -3.25 2.39
CA VAL A 40 11.90 -4.30 2.26
C VAL A 40 11.46 -4.54 0.81
N VAL A 41 11.36 -3.48 0.00
CA VAL A 41 11.00 -3.59 -1.42
C VAL A 41 12.16 -4.22 -2.19
N ASN A 42 13.39 -3.82 -1.89
CA ASN A 42 14.59 -4.40 -2.49
C ASN A 42 14.69 -5.91 -2.17
N ASN A 43 14.51 -6.30 -0.91
CA ASN A 43 14.52 -7.72 -0.51
C ASN A 43 13.44 -8.54 -1.23
N MET A 44 12.23 -8.00 -1.38
CA MET A 44 11.17 -8.66 -2.14
C MET A 44 11.54 -8.83 -3.61
N LYS A 45 12.09 -7.80 -4.26
CA LYS A 45 12.57 -7.89 -5.65
C LYS A 45 13.71 -8.91 -5.80
N GLU A 46 14.70 -8.89 -4.91
CA GLU A 46 15.82 -9.84 -4.91
C GLU A 46 15.37 -11.29 -4.71
N SER A 47 14.31 -11.48 -3.92
CA SER A 47 13.67 -12.79 -3.72
C SER A 47 12.90 -13.31 -4.96
N GLY A 48 12.80 -12.50 -6.02
CA GLY A 48 12.15 -12.83 -7.29
C GLY A 48 10.72 -12.32 -7.44
N ALA A 49 10.20 -11.57 -6.47
CA ALA A 49 8.86 -11.01 -6.50
C ALA A 49 8.76 -9.85 -7.50
N ILE A 50 7.56 -9.64 -8.04
CA ILE A 50 7.27 -8.62 -9.07
C ILE A 50 6.42 -7.51 -8.43
N LEU A 51 6.97 -6.30 -8.32
CA LEU A 51 6.22 -5.16 -7.83
C LEU A 51 5.21 -4.70 -8.91
N LEU A 52 3.91 -4.79 -8.60
CA LEU A 52 2.83 -4.34 -9.49
C LEU A 52 2.67 -2.83 -9.50
N GLY A 53 2.83 -2.20 -8.34
CA GLY A 53 2.61 -0.77 -8.20
C GLY A 53 2.56 -0.34 -6.74
N SER A 54 2.31 0.95 -6.56
CA SER A 54 2.20 1.56 -5.25
C SER A 54 0.75 1.90 -4.90
N THR A 55 0.37 1.70 -3.64
CA THR A 55 -1.02 1.87 -3.19
C THR A 55 -1.22 3.13 -2.36
N ASN A 56 -2.45 3.64 -2.46
CA ASN A 56 -2.86 4.90 -1.86
C ASN A 56 -2.75 4.88 -0.32
N VAL A 57 -2.42 6.04 0.26
CA VAL A 57 -2.28 6.27 1.71
C VAL A 57 -3.01 7.54 2.11
N PRO A 58 -3.50 7.69 3.35
CA PRO A 58 -3.86 9.02 3.84
C PRO A 58 -2.65 9.93 3.93
N GLU A 59 -2.92 11.23 3.94
CA GLU A 59 -1.89 12.25 4.09
C GLU A 59 -1.00 11.92 5.31
N ILE A 60 0.31 11.83 5.05
CA ILE A 60 1.37 11.47 6.00
C ILE A 60 1.12 10.20 6.84
N ASN A 61 0.26 9.29 6.36
CA ASN A 61 -0.17 8.08 7.08
C ASN A 61 -0.92 8.34 8.40
N MET A 62 -1.30 9.57 8.71
CA MET A 62 -1.89 9.98 9.99
C MET A 62 -3.41 10.06 9.95
N TRP A 63 -4.07 9.04 9.40
CA TRP A 63 -5.51 8.97 9.43
C TRP A 63 -6.01 7.52 9.35
N CYS A 64 -7.18 7.26 9.95
CA CYS A 64 -7.79 5.93 9.97
C CYS A 64 -8.60 5.60 8.70
N GLU A 65 -8.81 6.57 7.82
CA GLU A 65 -9.40 6.41 6.49
C GLU A 65 -8.33 6.62 5.43
N THR A 66 -8.35 5.87 4.33
CA THR A 66 -7.36 6.06 3.25
C THR A 66 -7.86 7.09 2.24
N ARG A 67 -7.60 8.37 2.54
CA ARG A 67 -7.96 9.51 1.68
C ARG A 67 -6.88 10.59 1.70
N ASN A 68 -6.58 11.16 0.54
CA ASN A 68 -5.75 12.35 0.41
C ASN A 68 -6.24 13.24 -0.75
N ASN A 69 -5.65 14.43 -0.88
CA ASN A 69 -6.03 15.42 -1.89
C ASN A 69 -5.35 15.23 -3.26
N ILE A 70 -4.47 14.24 -3.42
CA ILE A 70 -3.82 13.92 -4.70
C ILE A 70 -4.62 12.89 -5.47
N TYR A 71 -4.96 11.78 -4.83
CA TYR A 71 -5.58 10.59 -5.42
C TYR A 71 -7.05 10.43 -5.01
N GLY A 72 -7.51 11.15 -3.99
CA GLY A 72 -8.85 11.00 -3.45
C GLY A 72 -8.95 9.88 -2.42
N GLN A 73 -10.13 9.28 -2.31
CA GLN A 73 -10.45 8.24 -1.33
C GLN A 73 -10.37 6.84 -1.95
N THR A 74 -9.75 5.91 -1.23
CA THR A 74 -9.82 4.48 -1.54
C THR A 74 -11.15 3.92 -1.03
N CYS A 75 -11.87 3.19 -1.88
CA CYS A 75 -13.16 2.59 -1.52
C CYS A 75 -13.00 1.11 -1.15
N ASN A 76 -13.83 0.63 -0.22
CA ASN A 76 -13.85 -0.78 0.14
C ASN A 76 -14.48 -1.63 -0.98
N PRO A 77 -13.81 -2.69 -1.48
CA PRO A 77 -14.31 -3.45 -2.62
C PRO A 77 -15.57 -4.27 -2.31
N TYR A 78 -15.84 -4.58 -1.03
CA TYR A 78 -17.09 -5.24 -0.64
C TYR A 78 -18.29 -4.29 -0.63
N ASN A 79 -18.05 -3.00 -0.36
CA ASN A 79 -19.07 -1.96 -0.38
C ASN A 79 -18.43 -0.57 -0.47
N TYR A 80 -18.65 0.13 -1.59
CA TYR A 80 -18.06 1.45 -1.84
C TYR A 80 -18.54 2.56 -0.90
N SER A 81 -19.61 2.34 -0.13
CA SER A 81 -20.05 3.28 0.92
C SER A 81 -19.34 3.06 2.26
N ARG A 82 -18.39 2.12 2.35
CA ARG A 82 -17.64 1.80 3.57
C ARG A 82 -16.16 2.12 3.44
N THR A 83 -15.57 2.41 4.58
CA THR A 83 -14.13 2.63 4.74
C THR A 83 -13.31 1.37 4.44
N THR A 84 -12.13 1.54 3.86
CA THR A 84 -11.10 0.49 3.83
C THR A 84 -10.29 0.43 5.10
N GLY A 85 -10.45 1.40 6.01
CA GLY A 85 -9.50 1.66 7.08
C GLY A 85 -8.23 2.34 6.55
N GLY A 86 -7.24 2.47 7.42
CA GLY A 86 -6.02 3.20 7.13
C GLY A 86 -4.96 2.99 8.20
N SER A 87 -3.72 3.37 7.94
CA SER A 87 -3.27 4.06 6.72
C SER A 87 -2.93 3.14 5.54
N SER A 88 -2.95 1.82 5.71
CA SER A 88 -2.66 0.85 4.63
C SER A 88 -3.92 0.38 3.88
N GLY A 89 -4.94 1.24 3.75
CA GLY A 89 -6.21 0.84 3.13
C GLY A 89 -6.14 0.63 1.62
N GLY A 90 -5.18 1.25 0.93
CA GLY A 90 -4.87 0.96 -0.47
C GLY A 90 -4.45 -0.49 -0.68
N GLU A 91 -3.54 -1.00 0.15
CA GLU A 91 -3.12 -2.41 0.15
C GLU A 91 -4.31 -3.33 0.45
N ALA A 92 -5.07 -3.03 1.50
CA ALA A 92 -6.20 -3.88 1.88
C ALA A 92 -7.28 -3.93 0.79
N SER A 93 -7.56 -2.81 0.13
CA SER A 93 -8.51 -2.75 -0.98
C SER A 93 -8.07 -3.57 -2.18
N ILE A 94 -6.81 -3.44 -2.62
CA ILE A 94 -6.36 -4.16 -3.84
C ILE A 94 -6.22 -5.66 -3.59
N ILE A 95 -5.80 -6.06 -2.39
CA ILE A 95 -5.66 -7.48 -2.04
C ILE A 95 -7.04 -8.13 -1.88
N SER A 96 -7.99 -7.49 -1.19
CA SER A 96 -9.35 -8.04 -1.03
C SER A 96 -10.15 -8.06 -2.33
N ALA A 97 -9.81 -7.20 -3.29
CA ALA A 97 -10.32 -7.25 -4.67
C ALA A 97 -9.60 -8.28 -5.56
N CYS A 98 -8.71 -9.12 -5.01
CA CYS A 98 -7.89 -10.10 -5.73
C CYS A 98 -6.96 -9.49 -6.81
N GLY A 99 -6.66 -8.20 -6.73
CA GLY A 99 -5.75 -7.50 -7.64
C GLY A 99 -4.27 -7.69 -7.31
N SER A 100 -3.96 -8.11 -6.08
CA SER A 100 -2.61 -8.49 -5.64
C SER A 100 -2.73 -9.62 -4.60
N PRO A 101 -1.88 -10.66 -4.65
CA PRO A 101 -1.94 -11.74 -3.66
C PRO A 101 -1.31 -11.36 -2.32
N MET A 102 -0.47 -10.32 -2.28
CA MET A 102 0.18 -9.84 -1.06
C MET A 102 0.64 -8.39 -1.21
N GLY A 103 0.92 -7.75 -0.08
CA GLY A 103 1.30 -6.35 -0.06
C GLY A 103 2.13 -5.97 1.15
N ILE A 104 2.88 -4.88 1.01
CA ILE A 104 3.72 -4.33 2.08
C ILE A 104 3.00 -3.10 2.66
N GLY A 105 2.51 -3.24 3.89
CA GLY A 105 1.95 -2.15 4.70
C GLY A 105 2.91 -1.66 5.79
N THR A 106 2.51 -0.63 6.52
CA THR A 106 3.21 -0.14 7.72
C THR A 106 2.21 0.05 8.87
N ASP A 107 2.60 -0.35 10.08
CA ASP A 107 1.78 -0.29 11.28
C ASP A 107 2.54 0.40 12.42
N ILE A 108 2.00 1.52 12.91
CA ILE A 108 2.48 2.20 14.13
C ILE A 108 1.41 2.13 15.21
N GLY A 109 0.14 2.33 14.86
CA GLY A 109 -1.00 2.37 15.78
C GLY A 109 -2.20 1.53 15.35
N GLY A 110 -2.03 0.56 14.46
CA GLY A 110 -3.10 -0.25 13.89
C GLY A 110 -3.24 -0.12 12.37
N SER A 111 -2.32 0.58 11.72
CA SER A 111 -2.45 1.00 10.34
C SER A 111 -2.42 -0.12 9.30
N THR A 112 -2.06 -1.34 9.68
CA THR A 112 -2.20 -2.56 8.87
C THR A 112 -3.35 -3.43 9.40
N ARG A 113 -3.50 -3.53 10.72
CA ARG A 113 -4.55 -4.34 11.37
C ARG A 113 -5.97 -3.85 11.10
N MET A 114 -6.21 -2.54 11.21
CA MET A 114 -7.52 -1.94 10.95
C MET A 114 -7.98 -2.17 9.51
N PRO A 115 -7.19 -1.84 8.47
CA PRO A 115 -7.63 -2.08 7.11
C PRO A 115 -7.72 -3.56 6.75
N ALA A 116 -6.85 -4.42 7.31
CA ALA A 116 -6.99 -5.87 7.16
C ALA A 116 -8.33 -6.37 7.74
N HIS A 117 -8.71 -5.92 8.94
CA HIS A 117 -9.98 -6.28 9.54
C HIS A 117 -11.19 -5.79 8.70
N PHE A 118 -11.17 -4.54 8.23
CA PHE A 118 -12.28 -3.97 7.46
C PHE A 118 -12.42 -4.55 6.04
N CYS A 119 -11.33 -5.07 5.48
CA CYS A 119 -11.31 -5.72 4.16
C CYS A 119 -11.18 -7.26 4.26
N GLY A 120 -11.40 -7.87 5.43
CA GLY A 120 -11.46 -9.34 5.56
C GLY A 120 -10.15 -10.07 5.22
N LEU A 121 -8.99 -9.46 5.50
CA LEU A 121 -7.67 -10.00 5.21
C LEU A 121 -6.90 -10.37 6.48
N PHE A 122 -5.88 -11.21 6.31
CA PHE A 122 -4.88 -11.51 7.32
C PHE A 122 -3.67 -10.57 7.20
N TRP A 123 -2.94 -10.38 8.31
CA TRP A 123 -1.69 -9.63 8.35
C TRP A 123 -0.62 -10.45 9.10
N SER A 124 0.66 -10.19 8.82
CA SER A 124 1.82 -10.80 9.46
C SER A 124 2.94 -9.80 9.65
#